data_AF-A0A945I711-F1
#
_entry.id   AF-A0A945I711-F1
#
_cell.length_a   1.000
_cell.length_b   1.000
_cell.length_c   1.000
_cell.angle_alpha   90.00
_cell.angle_beta   90.00
_cell.angle_gamma   90.00
#
_symmetry.space_group_name_H-M   'P 1'
#
loop_
_entity.id
_entity.type
_entity.pdbx_description
1 polymer ?
#
loop_
_entity_poly.entity_id
_entity_poly.type
_entity_poly.pdbx_seq_one_letter_code
_entity_poly.pdbx_strand_id
1 'polypeptide(L)'
;MGLSLFSKRKRPLHLGPYPMEKIKRVDETTTLIIDDEVKRTPARANGFFRARFGDFGEKAKTEVKRFVIKSPVSAAMRRAIETLVPIQDGETASEKA
;
A
#
# COMPACT_ATOMS: atom_id res chain seq x y z
N MET A 1 -7.02 -19.10 -16.17
CA MET A 1 -7.88 -19.70 -15.13
C MET A 1 -7.23 -21.02 -14.71
N GLY A 2 -6.32 -21.01 -13.73
CA GLY A 2 -5.56 -22.22 -13.35
C GLY A 2 -6.29 -23.01 -12.27
N LEU A 3 -6.69 -24.26 -12.56
CA LEU A 3 -7.19 -25.17 -11.53
C LEU A 3 -6.07 -25.44 -10.51
N SER A 4 -6.36 -25.22 -9.23
CA SER A 4 -5.43 -25.62 -8.16
C SER A 4 -5.37 -27.14 -8.09
N LEU A 5 -4.18 -27.71 -8.22
CA LEU A 5 -3.96 -29.16 -8.19
C LEU A 5 -4.28 -29.79 -6.82
N PHE A 6 -4.40 -29.01 -5.74
CA PHE A 6 -4.66 -29.50 -4.39
C PHE A 6 -5.83 -28.78 -3.72
N SER A 7 -6.71 -29.53 -3.08
CA SER A 7 -7.86 -28.99 -2.35
C SER A 7 -7.42 -28.19 -1.13
N LYS A 8 -7.86 -26.92 -1.05
CA LYS A 8 -7.63 -26.04 0.10
C LYS A 8 -8.77 -26.07 1.14
N ARG A 9 -9.80 -26.89 0.96
CA ARG A 9 -11.01 -26.90 1.83
C ARG A 9 -10.72 -27.17 3.31
N LYS A 10 -9.66 -27.93 3.61
CA LYS A 10 -9.26 -28.26 4.98
C LYS A 10 -8.39 -27.19 5.65
N ARG A 11 -7.98 -26.15 4.92
CA ARG A 11 -7.13 -25.09 5.44
C ARG A 11 -8.00 -24.01 6.10
N PRO A 12 -7.77 -23.67 7.38
CA PRO A 12 -8.44 -22.55 8.03
C PRO A 12 -8.31 -21.25 7.23
N LEU A 13 -9.40 -20.49 7.12
CA LEU A 13 -9.47 -19.28 6.28
C LEU A 13 -8.42 -18.23 6.68
N HIS A 14 -8.20 -18.05 7.98
CA HIS A 14 -7.25 -17.07 8.52
C HIS A 14 -5.79 -17.35 8.14
N LEU A 15 -5.45 -18.55 7.65
CA LEU A 15 -4.11 -18.87 7.14
C LEU A 15 -3.90 -18.42 5.68
N GLY A 16 -4.94 -17.94 5.00
CA GLY A 16 -4.85 -17.43 3.63
C GLY A 16 -4.55 -18.51 2.57
N PRO A 17 -4.40 -18.12 1.29
CA PRO A 17 -4.22 -19.08 0.19
C PRO A 17 -2.78 -19.60 0.02
N TYR A 18 -1.79 -18.91 0.59
CA TYR A 18 -0.36 -19.23 0.49
C TYR A 18 0.17 -19.79 1.82
N PRO A 19 1.08 -20.78 1.82
CA PRO A 19 1.54 -21.47 3.02
C PRO A 19 2.61 -20.66 3.80
N MET A 20 2.23 -19.48 4.30
CA MET A 20 3.13 -18.57 5.03
C MET A 20 3.65 -19.16 6.36
N GLU A 21 2.96 -20.15 6.94
CA GLU A 21 3.39 -20.89 8.12
C GLU A 21 4.67 -21.72 7.91
N LYS A 22 5.03 -21.98 6.64
CA LYS A 22 6.28 -22.69 6.30
C LYS A 22 7.49 -21.77 6.23
N ILE A 23 7.29 -20.47 6.18
CA ILE A 23 8.38 -19.50 6.14
C ILE A 23 8.98 -19.38 7.53
N LYS A 24 10.31 -19.49 7.64
CA LYS A 24 11.04 -19.33 8.90
C LYS A 24 10.76 -17.94 9.47
N ARG A 25 10.32 -17.90 10.74
CA ARG A 25 10.16 -16.67 11.51
C ARG A 25 11.39 -16.43 12.38
N VAL A 26 11.71 -15.17 12.57
CA VAL A 26 12.77 -14.65 13.44
C VAL A 26 12.21 -13.47 14.20
N ASP A 27 12.68 -13.24 15.42
CA ASP A 27 12.16 -12.18 16.27
C ASP A 27 12.64 -10.79 15.80
N GLU A 28 13.90 -10.71 15.36
CA GLU A 28 14.48 -9.52 14.76
C GLU A 28 14.52 -9.62 13.23
N THR A 29 14.42 -8.48 12.55
CA THR A 29 14.51 -8.43 11.08
C THR A 29 15.86 -8.92 10.58
N THR A 30 15.90 -9.49 9.37
CA THR A 30 17.15 -9.95 8.76
C THR A 30 18.11 -8.83 8.36
N THR A 31 17.67 -7.57 8.49
CA THR A 31 18.45 -6.35 8.27
C THR A 31 18.47 -5.54 9.56
N LEU A 32 19.58 -4.86 9.83
CA LEU A 32 19.74 -4.00 11.01
C LEU A 32 18.77 -2.81 10.95
N ILE A 33 18.07 -2.58 12.06
CA ILE A 33 17.25 -1.38 12.32
C ILE A 33 17.68 -0.85 13.69
N ILE A 34 18.02 0.45 13.76
CA ILE A 34 18.42 1.13 14.99
C ILE A 34 17.31 2.13 15.34
N ASP A 35 16.38 1.75 16.21
CA ASP A 35 15.12 2.48 16.43
C ASP A 35 15.34 3.95 16.84
N ASP A 36 16.34 4.22 17.68
CA ASP A 36 16.67 5.57 18.15
C ASP A 36 17.20 6.50 17.03
N GLU A 37 17.67 5.94 15.91
CA GLU A 37 18.20 6.69 14.78
C GLU A 37 17.16 6.92 13.66
N VAL A 38 16.01 6.22 13.69
CA VAL A 38 14.98 6.30 12.64
C VAL A 38 14.06 7.51 12.86
N LYS A 39 14.31 8.58 12.10
CA LYS A 39 13.51 9.82 12.17
C LYS A 39 12.22 9.75 11.35
N ARG A 40 11.14 10.32 11.89
CA ARG A 40 9.89 10.54 11.14
C ARG A 40 10.12 11.51 9.99
N THR A 41 9.66 11.13 8.79
CA THR A 41 9.77 11.95 7.58
C THR A 41 8.42 12.63 7.28
N PRO A 42 8.38 13.92 6.92
CA PRO A 42 7.14 14.59 6.55
C PRO A 42 6.55 13.99 5.26
N ALA A 43 5.22 13.88 5.19
CA ALA A 43 4.54 13.34 4.00
C ALA A 43 4.87 14.10 2.71
N ARG A 44 5.17 15.42 2.80
CA ARG A 44 5.60 16.27 1.68
C ARG A 44 6.93 15.83 1.04
N ALA A 45 7.78 15.09 1.76
CA ALA A 45 9.05 14.60 1.24
C ALA A 45 8.90 13.38 0.32
N ASN A 46 7.72 12.75 0.29
CA ASN A 46 7.42 11.68 -0.67
C ASN A 46 7.63 12.16 -2.12
N GLY A 47 8.35 11.37 -2.91
CA GLY A 47 8.75 11.74 -4.28
C GLY A 47 7.60 12.17 -5.19
N PHE A 48 6.40 11.61 -5.05
CA PHE A 48 5.24 12.03 -5.84
C PHE A 48 4.72 13.41 -5.43
N PHE A 49 4.71 13.72 -4.13
CA PHE A 49 4.36 15.06 -3.66
C PHE A 49 5.42 16.08 -4.08
N ARG A 50 6.70 15.75 -3.94
CA ARG A 50 7.82 16.56 -4.46
C ARG A 50 7.67 16.88 -5.94
N ALA A 51 7.40 15.86 -6.77
CA ALA A 51 7.10 16.06 -8.19
C ALA A 51 5.91 17.01 -8.40
N ARG A 52 4.81 16.81 -7.66
CA ARG A 52 3.59 17.64 -7.77
C ARG A 52 3.81 19.11 -7.46
N PHE A 53 4.76 19.42 -6.56
CA PHE A 53 5.12 20.78 -6.20
C PHE A 53 6.29 21.36 -7.03
N GLY A 54 6.87 20.57 -7.95
CA GLY A 54 7.86 21.05 -8.90
C GLY A 54 9.32 20.81 -8.54
N ASP A 55 9.61 20.11 -7.43
CA ASP A 55 10.98 19.85 -6.96
C ASP A 55 11.84 19.06 -7.99
N PHE A 56 11.19 18.40 -8.95
CA PHE A 56 11.84 17.61 -10.01
C PHE A 56 11.64 18.20 -11.42
N GLY A 57 11.33 19.49 -11.51
CA GLY A 57 11.17 20.21 -12.77
C GLY A 57 9.79 20.09 -13.42
N GLU A 58 9.59 20.87 -14.49
CA GLU A 58 8.25 21.11 -15.05
C GLU A 58 7.61 19.88 -15.68
N LYS A 59 8.43 19.02 -16.32
CA LYS A 59 7.94 17.75 -16.89
C LYS A 59 7.37 16.83 -15.82
N ALA A 60 8.09 16.64 -14.71
CA ALA A 60 7.62 15.81 -13.61
C ALA A 60 6.35 16.39 -12.97
N LYS A 61 6.32 17.70 -12.75
CA LYS A 61 5.15 18.43 -12.23
C LYS A 61 3.90 18.25 -13.08
N THR A 62 4.06 18.28 -14.40
CA THR A 62 2.96 18.09 -15.35
C THR A 62 2.52 16.62 -15.45
N GLU A 63 3.46 15.68 -15.53
CA GLU A 63 3.15 14.25 -15.72
C GLU A 63 2.60 13.57 -14.46
N VAL A 64 3.01 13.97 -13.25
CA VAL A 64 2.67 13.24 -12.01
C VAL A 64 1.15 13.13 -11.77
N LYS A 65 0.36 14.05 -12.35
CA LYS A 65 -1.10 14.01 -12.26
C LYS A 65 -1.74 12.97 -13.18
N ARG A 66 -1.07 12.54 -14.25
CA ARG A 66 -1.66 11.67 -15.29
C ARG A 66 -0.88 10.41 -15.62
N PHE A 67 0.35 10.24 -15.14
CA PHE A 67 1.25 9.18 -15.62
C PHE A 67 0.69 7.76 -15.46
N VAL A 68 -0.10 7.50 -14.41
CA VAL A 68 -0.73 6.19 -14.15
C VAL A 68 -2.06 5.98 -14.86
N ILE A 69 -2.78 7.06 -15.23
CA ILE A 69 -4.13 7.00 -15.83
C ILE A 69 -4.13 7.14 -17.35
N LYS A 70 -3.02 6.77 -18.01
CA LYS A 70 -2.89 6.89 -19.48
C LYS A 70 -3.76 5.88 -20.23
N SER A 71 -4.12 4.76 -19.63
CA SER A 71 -5.02 3.77 -20.22
C SER A 71 -6.47 3.96 -19.73
N PRO A 72 -7.49 3.70 -20.59
CA PRO A 72 -8.90 3.85 -20.21
C PRO A 72 -9.29 3.05 -18.96
N VAL A 73 -8.76 1.82 -18.83
CA VAL A 73 -9.03 0.96 -17.66
C VAL A 73 -8.49 1.56 -16.38
N SER A 74 -7.26 2.10 -16.40
CA SER A 74 -6.66 2.74 -15.23
C SER A 74 -7.42 4.02 -14.84
N ALA A 75 -7.83 4.82 -15.84
CA ALA A 75 -8.65 6.00 -15.61
C ALA A 75 -10.02 5.66 -14.97
N ALA A 76 -10.66 4.57 -15.39
CA ALA A 76 -11.90 4.09 -14.78
C ALA A 76 -11.68 3.65 -13.31
N MET A 77 -10.62 2.88 -13.04
CA MET A 77 -10.28 2.45 -11.67
C MET A 77 -9.97 3.63 -10.74
N ARG A 78 -9.34 4.70 -11.26
CA ARG A 78 -9.02 5.89 -10.46
C ARG A 78 -10.26 6.50 -9.80
N ARG A 79 -11.40 6.53 -10.50
CA ARG A 79 -12.65 7.07 -9.95
C ARG A 79 -13.17 6.24 -8.78
N ALA A 80 -13.12 4.92 -8.89
CA ALA A 80 -13.52 4.03 -7.78
C ALA A 80 -12.59 4.19 -6.56
N ILE A 81 -11.28 4.36 -6.78
CA ILE A 81 -10.33 4.58 -5.68
C ILE A 81 -10.63 5.90 -4.95
N GLU A 82 -10.91 6.99 -5.69
CA GLU A 82 -11.19 8.30 -5.10
C GLU A 82 -12.40 8.29 -4.16
N THR A 83 -13.44 7.53 -4.51
CA THR A 83 -14.66 7.42 -3.67
C THR A 83 -14.44 6.66 -2.37
N LEU A 84 -13.38 5.85 -2.27
CA LEU A 84 -13.06 5.09 -1.05
C LEU A 84 -12.26 5.92 -0.03
N VAL A 85 -11.61 7.01 -0.44
CA VAL A 85 -10.75 7.83 0.44
C VAL A 85 -11.52 8.41 1.65
N PRO A 86 -12.73 8.99 1.49
CA PRO A 86 -13.44 9.60 2.62
C PRO A 86 -13.92 8.61 3.68
N ILE A 87 -13.94 7.31 3.38
CA ILE A 87 -14.44 6.25 4.28
C ILE A 87 -13.32 5.40 4.87
N GLN A 88 -12.06 5.84 4.75
CA GLN A 88 -10.91 5.13 5.34
C GLN A 88 -10.81 5.30 6.85
N ASP A 89 -11.39 6.36 7.39
CA ASP A 89 -11.40 6.69 8.81
C ASP A 89 -12.84 6.79 9.33
N GLY A 90 -13.00 6.79 10.66
CA GLY A 90 -14.29 6.83 11.32
C GLY A 90 -14.23 7.50 12.68
N GLU A 91 -15.39 7.62 13.33
CA GLU A 91 -15.44 8.14 14.69
C GLU A 91 -14.65 7.23 15.64
N THR A 92 -13.79 7.85 16.45
CA THR A 92 -13.08 7.14 17.51
C THR A 92 -14.08 6.66 18.55
N ALA A 93 -14.01 5.38 18.92
CA ALA A 93 -14.86 4.82 19.98
C ALA A 93 -14.71 5.61 21.28
N SER A 94 -15.84 5.85 21.97
CA SER A 94 -15.87 6.58 23.25
C SER A 94 -15.15 5.83 24.38
N GLU A 95 -15.09 4.51 24.30
CA GLU A 95 -14.46 3.65 25.27
C GLU A 95 -13.34 2.84 24.61
N LYS A 96 -12.25 2.64 25.34
CA LYS A 96 -11.22 1.69 24.93
C LYS A 96 -11.78 0.27 25.05
N ALA A 97 -11.50 -0.55 24.04
CA ALA A 97 -11.75 -1.98 24.07
C ALA A 97 -10.98 -2.69 25.20
#